data_AF-A0AAD7SQH9-F1
#
_entry.id   AF-A0AAD7SQH9-F1
#
_cell.length_a   1.000
_cell.length_b   1.000
_cell.length_c   1.000
_cell.angle_alpha   90.00
_cell.angle_beta   90.00
_cell.angle_gamma   90.00
#
_symmetry.space_group_name_H-M   'P 1'
#
loop_
_entity.id
_entity.type
_entity.pdbx_description
1 polymer ?
#
loop_
_entity_poly.entity_id
_entity_poly.type
_entity_poly.pdbx_seq_one_letter_code
_entity_poly.pdbx_strand_id
1 'polypeptide(L)'
;MEPTGETATLGAQVKDDLSEKCQKLFLEFLEEFQNKDGELLYLPDAEELIRPERNTLTVNFTNIEHYNQQLATTIQEEYYRVYPFLCRAVRHFARDHGNIPPLKEFFLAFSDFPSRQKIRELSTARVGTLLRISGQVVRTHPVHPELVSGTFLCLDCQSVIKDVEQQFKYTQPAICKNPVCANRRRFMLDTNKSRFVDFQKVRIQETQAELPRGSIPRSVEVILRAEAVEAAQAGDRCDFTGTLIVVPDVSALAISGTRAETSSRVTGKEGFEADGIQGLKALGVRDLSYRLAFLACHVAPTTPRFGGTALRQDEQTAESVKSQMTVQEWEKVFEMSQDKNLYHNLCTSLFPTIHGNDEIKRGILLMLFGGVAKTTMEGTSLRGDINVCIVGDPSTSKSQFLKHVEDFAPRAIYTSGKASSAAGLTAAVVKDEESHEFVIEAGALMLADNGVCCIDEFDKMDLKDQVAIHEAMEQQTISITKAGVKATLNARTSILAAANPIDGRYNRSKSLKQNVNMSAPIMSRFDLFFILVDECNEPQIYQKACFI
;
A
#
# COMPACT_ATOMS: atom_id res chain seq x y z
N MET A 1 12.20 -40.26 46.05
CA MET A 1 11.71 -41.27 45.10
C MET A 1 10.20 -41.19 45.13
N GLU A 2 9.64 -40.32 44.30
CA GLU A 2 8.20 -40.21 44.08
C GLU A 2 7.93 -40.71 42.66
N PRO A 3 6.94 -41.59 42.45
CA PRO A 3 6.77 -42.28 41.19
C PRO A 3 6.11 -41.34 40.15
N THR A 4 6.77 -41.22 39.02
CA THR A 4 6.25 -40.63 37.77
C THR A 4 5.13 -41.52 37.22
N GLY A 5 3.89 -41.08 37.34
CA GLY A 5 2.74 -41.67 36.65
C GLY A 5 2.67 -41.18 35.21
N GLU A 6 2.88 -42.10 34.28
CA GLU A 6 2.69 -41.92 32.84
C GLU A 6 1.22 -41.57 32.55
N THR A 7 0.95 -40.34 32.15
CA THR A 7 -0.34 -39.94 31.56
C THR A 7 -0.33 -40.20 30.06
N ALA A 8 -1.39 -40.88 29.63
CA ALA A 8 -1.60 -41.41 28.30
C ALA A 8 -1.46 -40.36 27.18
N THR A 9 -0.95 -40.85 26.06
CA THR A 9 -0.68 -40.20 24.77
C THR A 9 -1.93 -39.57 24.13
N LEU A 10 -2.24 -38.33 24.51
CA LEU A 10 -2.78 -37.34 23.57
C LEU A 10 -1.66 -37.03 22.57
N GLY A 11 -1.93 -37.14 21.27
CA GLY A 11 -0.94 -37.06 20.18
C GLY A 11 0.16 -36.06 20.49
N ALA A 12 1.40 -36.56 20.57
CA ALA A 12 2.57 -35.79 20.97
C ALA A 12 2.63 -34.51 20.12
N GLN A 13 2.28 -33.38 20.72
CA GLN A 13 2.62 -32.09 20.14
C GLN A 13 4.14 -32.04 20.13
N VAL A 14 4.72 -32.15 18.93
CA VAL A 14 6.16 -31.96 18.74
C VAL A 14 6.44 -30.53 19.20
N LYS A 15 7.21 -30.40 20.28
CA LYS A 15 7.63 -29.09 20.76
C LYS A 15 8.60 -28.50 19.75
N ASP A 16 8.30 -27.28 19.35
CA ASP A 16 9.16 -26.55 18.44
C ASP A 16 10.21 -25.78 19.25
N ASP A 17 11.33 -26.45 19.53
CA ASP A 17 12.42 -25.91 20.36
C ASP A 17 12.98 -24.59 19.82
N LEU A 18 12.96 -24.40 18.50
CA LEU A 18 13.44 -23.17 17.86
C LEU A 18 12.47 -22.02 18.16
N SER A 19 11.18 -22.25 17.94
CA SER A 19 10.14 -21.25 18.21
C SER A 19 10.02 -20.88 19.70
N GLU A 20 10.19 -21.84 20.62
CA GLU A 20 10.22 -21.57 22.06
C GLU A 20 11.47 -20.75 22.47
N LYS A 21 12.62 -21.01 21.85
CA LYS A 21 13.84 -20.19 22.06
C LYS A 21 13.63 -18.77 21.54
N CYS A 22 13.07 -18.61 20.35
CA CYS A 22 12.73 -17.30 19.80
C CYS A 22 11.76 -16.54 20.68
N GLN A 23 10.76 -17.23 21.25
CA GLN A 23 9.81 -16.62 22.18
C GLN A 23 10.51 -16.04 23.41
N LYS A 24 11.45 -16.78 24.01
CA LYS A 24 12.22 -16.33 25.19
C LYS A 24 13.13 -15.16 24.85
N LEU A 25 13.93 -15.28 23.79
CA LEU A 25 14.83 -14.22 23.35
C LEU A 25 14.08 -12.93 22.99
N PHE A 26 12.88 -13.05 22.42
CA PHE A 26 12.07 -11.89 22.09
C PHE A 26 11.44 -11.25 23.34
N LEU A 27 11.08 -12.04 24.35
CA LEU A 27 10.60 -11.52 25.63
C LEU A 27 11.72 -10.80 26.39
N GLU A 28 12.92 -11.38 26.44
CA GLU A 28 14.13 -10.74 26.99
C GLU A 28 14.41 -9.40 26.28
N PHE A 29 14.30 -9.37 24.95
CA PHE A 29 14.42 -8.13 24.18
C PHE A 29 13.39 -7.05 24.59
N LEU A 30 12.13 -7.42 24.79
CA LEU A 30 11.10 -6.45 25.19
C LEU A 30 11.33 -5.89 26.60
N GLU A 31 11.90 -6.69 27.51
CA GLU A 31 12.17 -6.30 28.90
C GLU A 31 13.46 -5.48 29.05
N GLU A 32 14.51 -5.82 28.29
CA GLU A 32 15.85 -5.25 28.49
C GLU A 32 16.18 -4.09 27.54
N PHE A 33 15.50 -3.95 26.40
CA PHE A 33 15.91 -2.98 25.38
C PHE A 33 15.71 -1.53 25.84
N GLN A 34 16.83 -0.82 26.04
CA GLN A 34 16.88 0.59 26.42
C GLN A 34 17.33 1.46 25.24
N ASN A 35 16.72 2.64 25.14
CA ASN A 35 17.18 3.69 24.23
C ASN A 35 18.51 4.31 24.70
N LYS A 36 19.09 5.16 23.84
CA LYS A 36 20.29 5.96 24.16
C LYS A 36 20.13 6.83 25.41
N ASP A 37 18.89 7.16 25.79
CA ASP A 37 18.54 7.96 26.96
C ASP A 37 18.26 7.12 28.23
N GLY A 38 18.38 5.78 28.15
CA GLY A 38 18.18 4.87 29.28
C GLY A 38 16.71 4.50 29.58
N GLU A 39 15.76 4.99 28.78
CA GLU A 39 14.34 4.66 28.89
C GLU A 39 13.98 3.40 28.10
N LEU A 40 13.05 2.60 28.64
CA LEU A 40 12.51 1.41 27.99
C LEU A 40 11.45 1.81 26.96
N LEU A 41 11.77 1.70 25.67
CA LEU A 41 10.93 2.21 24.58
C LEU A 41 9.56 1.52 24.49
N TYR A 42 9.49 0.20 24.75
CA TYR A 42 8.28 -0.60 24.51
C TYR A 42 7.35 -0.72 25.72
N LEU A 43 7.79 -0.29 26.91
CA LEU A 43 6.93 -0.26 28.10
C LEU A 43 5.71 0.66 27.96
N PRO A 44 5.83 1.93 27.54
CA PRO A 44 4.66 2.80 27.41
C PRO A 44 3.65 2.25 26.39
N ASP A 45 4.11 1.70 25.27
CA ASP A 45 3.24 1.04 24.29
C ASP A 45 2.53 -0.19 24.89
N ALA A 46 3.20 -0.95 25.75
CA ALA A 46 2.59 -2.08 26.44
C ALA A 46 1.57 -1.67 27.52
N GLU A 47 1.75 -0.52 28.17
CA GLU A 47 0.74 0.06 29.05
C GLU A 47 -0.49 0.51 28.25
N GLU A 48 -0.29 1.06 27.05
CA GLU A 48 -1.39 1.42 26.15
C GLU A 48 -2.17 0.20 25.64
N LEU A 49 -1.52 -0.96 25.50
CA LEU A 49 -2.19 -2.23 25.18
C LEU A 49 -3.17 -2.70 26.26
N ILE A 50 -3.20 -2.10 27.44
CA ILE A 50 -4.23 -2.38 28.45
C ILE A 50 -5.58 -1.81 28.00
N ARG A 51 -5.59 -0.72 27.21
CA ARG A 51 -6.82 -0.13 26.69
C ARG A 51 -7.54 -1.11 25.76
N PRO A 52 -8.87 -1.23 25.82
CA PRO A 52 -9.61 -2.22 25.05
C PRO A 52 -9.56 -2.01 23.54
N GLU A 53 -9.28 -0.79 23.08
CA GLU A 53 -9.28 -0.40 21.67
C GLU A 53 -8.01 -0.81 20.92
N ARG A 54 -6.85 -0.85 21.61
CA ARG A 54 -5.55 -1.13 20.99
C ARG A 54 -5.14 -2.57 21.22
N ASN A 55 -4.91 -3.31 20.13
CA ASN A 55 -4.59 -4.74 20.18
C ASN A 55 -3.22 -5.07 19.55
N THR A 56 -2.52 -4.08 18.99
CA THR A 56 -1.28 -4.30 18.24
C THR A 56 -0.10 -3.60 18.88
N LEU A 57 0.99 -4.33 19.11
CA LEU A 57 2.28 -3.76 19.50
C LEU A 57 3.11 -3.48 18.24
N THR A 58 3.58 -2.25 18.07
CA THR A 58 4.49 -1.86 17.00
C THR A 58 5.93 -1.96 17.47
N VAL A 59 6.75 -2.77 16.79
CA VAL A 59 8.16 -2.98 17.15
C VAL A 59 9.06 -2.65 15.96
N ASN A 60 10.04 -1.78 16.18
CA ASN A 60 11.03 -1.42 15.17
C ASN A 60 11.99 -2.58 14.94
N PHE A 61 12.11 -3.01 13.68
CA PHE A 61 12.97 -4.15 13.33
C PHE A 61 14.46 -3.85 13.52
N THR A 62 14.89 -2.61 13.30
CA THR A 62 16.28 -2.16 13.51
C THR A 62 16.73 -2.35 14.96
N ASN A 63 15.82 -2.16 15.92
CA ASN A 63 16.12 -2.36 17.34
C ASN A 63 16.41 -3.83 17.66
N ILE A 64 15.67 -4.76 17.04
CA ILE A 64 15.90 -6.20 17.17
C ILE A 64 17.24 -6.57 16.55
N GLU A 65 17.57 -6.02 15.38
CA GLU A 65 18.85 -6.25 14.70
C GLU A 65 20.04 -5.79 15.55
N HIS A 66 19.91 -4.65 16.25
CA HIS A 66 20.94 -4.14 17.14
C HIS A 66 21.14 -4.97 18.42
N TYR A 67 20.07 -5.49 19.01
CA TYR A 67 20.15 -6.30 20.23
C TYR A 67 20.60 -7.73 19.91
N ASN A 68 19.96 -8.39 18.93
CA ASN A 68 20.24 -9.78 18.58
C ASN A 68 20.03 -10.08 17.09
N GLN A 69 21.14 -10.17 16.36
CA GLN A 69 21.16 -10.50 14.94
C GLN A 69 20.64 -11.92 14.63
N GLN A 70 20.85 -12.89 15.53
CA GLN A 70 20.35 -14.27 15.33
C GLN A 70 18.82 -14.32 15.43
N LEU A 71 18.25 -13.56 16.36
CA LEU A 71 16.80 -13.43 16.47
C LEU A 71 16.21 -12.77 15.22
N ALA A 72 16.82 -11.67 14.76
CA ALA A 72 16.39 -10.94 13.56
C ALA A 72 16.39 -11.85 12.30
N THR A 73 17.46 -12.60 12.08
CA THR A 73 17.58 -13.52 10.94
C THR A 73 16.53 -14.64 11.00
N THR A 74 16.31 -15.22 12.18
CA THR A 74 15.29 -16.26 12.37
C THR A 74 13.88 -15.74 12.11
N ILE A 75 13.55 -14.54 12.61
CA ILE A 75 12.25 -13.88 12.36
C ILE A 75 12.09 -13.56 10.86
N GLN A 76 13.17 -13.19 10.18
CA GLN A 76 13.12 -12.84 8.76
C GLN A 76 12.88 -14.06 7.86
N GLU A 77 13.56 -15.17 8.13
CA GLU A 77 13.47 -16.39 7.30
C GLU A 77 12.21 -17.21 7.58
N GLU A 78 11.86 -17.42 8.85
CA GLU A 78 10.76 -18.30 9.27
C GLU A 78 9.61 -17.53 9.95
N TYR A 79 9.29 -16.32 9.47
CA TYR A 79 8.30 -15.45 10.09
C TYR A 79 6.95 -16.14 10.34
N TYR A 80 6.38 -16.77 9.30
CA TYR A 80 5.03 -17.34 9.38
C TYR A 80 4.92 -18.42 10.47
N ARG A 81 5.99 -19.19 10.68
CA ARG A 81 6.08 -20.24 11.71
C ARG A 81 6.23 -19.64 13.11
N VAL A 82 7.09 -18.64 13.25
CA VAL A 82 7.44 -18.04 14.55
C VAL A 82 6.40 -17.01 15.02
N TYR A 83 5.62 -16.42 14.12
CA TYR A 83 4.65 -15.36 14.40
C TYR A 83 3.65 -15.67 15.55
N PRO A 84 3.01 -16.85 15.63
CA PRO A 84 2.11 -17.16 16.75
C PRO A 84 2.83 -17.18 18.11
N PHE A 85 4.11 -17.57 18.13
CA PHE A 85 4.93 -17.58 19.34
C PHE A 85 5.34 -16.17 19.75
N LEU A 86 5.61 -15.28 18.80
CA LEU A 86 5.85 -13.86 19.09
C LEU A 86 4.60 -13.20 19.69
N CYS A 87 3.41 -13.47 19.15
CA CYS A 87 2.16 -12.97 19.73
C CYS A 87 1.95 -13.49 21.17
N ARG A 88 2.37 -14.72 21.47
CA ARG A 88 2.38 -15.25 22.84
C ARG A 88 3.39 -14.53 23.72
N ALA A 89 4.60 -14.22 23.23
CA ALA A 89 5.58 -13.43 23.97
C ALA A 89 5.03 -12.04 24.34
N VAL A 90 4.42 -11.33 23.39
CA VAL A 90 3.76 -10.04 23.64
C VAL A 90 2.68 -10.17 24.70
N ARG A 91 1.87 -11.24 24.65
CA ARG A 91 0.85 -11.52 25.65
C ARG A 91 1.43 -11.78 27.04
N HIS A 92 2.58 -12.45 27.14
CA HIS A 92 3.26 -12.67 28.41
C HIS A 92 3.79 -11.35 28.98
N PHE A 93 4.52 -10.59 28.16
CA PHE A 93 5.03 -9.27 28.51
C PHE A 93 3.92 -8.33 29.01
N ALA A 94 2.81 -8.25 28.28
CA ALA A 94 1.69 -7.38 28.65
C ALA A 94 1.02 -7.85 29.97
N ARG A 95 0.98 -9.16 30.24
CA ARG A 95 0.41 -9.72 31.49
C ARG A 95 1.28 -9.41 32.71
N ASP A 96 2.58 -9.35 32.53
CA ASP A 96 3.51 -9.12 33.63
C ASP A 96 3.52 -7.63 34.04
N HIS A 97 3.20 -6.72 33.12
CA HIS A 97 3.05 -5.28 33.36
C HIS A 97 1.61 -4.80 33.61
N GLY A 98 0.58 -5.63 33.40
CA GLY A 98 -0.82 -5.21 33.58
C GLY A 98 -1.83 -6.36 33.70
N ASN A 99 -3.00 -6.07 34.28
CA ASN A 99 -4.08 -7.05 34.40
C ASN A 99 -4.98 -7.03 33.15
N ILE A 100 -4.74 -7.97 32.23
CA ILE A 100 -5.41 -8.01 30.93
C ILE A 100 -6.53 -9.06 30.93
N PRO A 101 -7.67 -8.79 30.27
CA PRO A 101 -8.71 -9.80 30.08
C PRO A 101 -8.18 -11.03 29.31
N PRO A 102 -8.46 -12.27 29.77
CA PRO A 102 -7.89 -13.50 29.19
C PRO A 102 -8.35 -13.80 27.76
N LEU A 103 -9.37 -13.09 27.26
CA LEU A 103 -9.91 -13.25 25.91
C LEU A 103 -9.29 -12.29 24.88
N LYS A 104 -8.47 -11.32 25.32
CA LYS A 104 -7.85 -10.36 24.42
C LYS A 104 -6.71 -11.00 23.63
N GLU A 105 -6.71 -10.76 22.32
CA GLU A 105 -5.61 -11.15 21.44
C GLU A 105 -4.68 -9.97 21.21
N PHE A 106 -3.40 -10.29 21.07
CA PHE A 106 -2.36 -9.31 20.77
C PHE A 106 -1.74 -9.64 19.44
N PHE A 107 -1.63 -8.64 18.59
CA PHE A 107 -0.93 -8.70 17.33
C PHE A 107 0.41 -7.99 17.46
N LEU A 108 1.37 -8.45 16.66
CA LEU A 108 2.68 -7.82 16.54
C LEU A 108 2.81 -7.24 15.14
N ALA A 109 3.18 -5.97 15.06
CA ALA A 109 3.44 -5.24 13.82
C ALA A 109 4.89 -4.80 13.78
N PHE A 110 5.59 -5.10 12.69
CA PHE A 110 6.99 -4.71 12.52
C PHE A 110 7.08 -3.43 11.68
N SER A 111 7.66 -2.40 12.28
CA SER A 111 8.00 -1.13 11.64
C SER A 111 9.47 -1.09 11.20
N ASP A 112 9.79 -0.22 10.26
CA ASP A 112 11.16 0.10 9.82
C ASP A 112 12.03 -1.09 9.36
N PHE A 113 11.45 -2.01 8.59
CA PHE A 113 12.22 -3.08 7.97
C PHE A 113 13.12 -2.53 6.83
N PRO A 114 14.44 -2.74 6.86
CA PRO A 114 15.36 -2.08 5.92
C PRO A 114 15.21 -2.60 4.48
N SER A 115 15.02 -3.91 4.29
CA SER A 115 14.95 -4.51 2.95
C SER A 115 13.59 -4.30 2.31
N ARG A 116 13.52 -3.28 1.44
CA ARG A 116 12.37 -3.03 0.56
C ARG A 116 12.50 -3.90 -0.70
N GLN A 117 11.50 -4.74 -0.95
CA GLN A 117 11.41 -5.57 -2.15
C GLN A 117 10.37 -5.02 -3.13
N LYS A 118 10.64 -5.25 -4.41
CA LYS A 118 9.70 -4.88 -5.47
C LYS A 118 8.64 -5.96 -5.64
N ILE A 119 7.46 -5.54 -6.11
CA ILE A 119 6.35 -6.47 -6.40
C ILE A 119 6.78 -7.56 -7.41
N ARG A 120 7.66 -7.20 -8.36
CA ARG A 120 8.15 -8.12 -9.39
C ARG A 120 9.12 -9.19 -8.89
N GLU A 121 9.74 -8.97 -7.73
CA GLU A 121 10.72 -9.88 -7.11
C GLU A 121 10.07 -10.95 -6.23
N LEU A 122 8.75 -10.83 -5.99
CA LEU A 122 7.97 -11.80 -5.23
C LEU A 122 7.93 -13.13 -5.98
N SER A 123 8.61 -14.11 -5.41
CA SER A 123 8.70 -15.48 -5.91
C SER A 123 8.31 -16.47 -4.81
N THR A 124 8.06 -17.72 -5.21
CA THR A 124 7.70 -18.80 -4.27
C THR A 124 8.78 -19.06 -3.22
N ALA A 125 10.04 -18.74 -3.51
CA ALA A 125 11.15 -18.87 -2.56
C ALA A 125 11.05 -17.92 -1.35
N ARG A 126 10.23 -16.87 -1.44
CA ARG A 126 10.01 -15.87 -0.38
C ARG A 126 8.76 -16.13 0.46
N VAL A 127 8.05 -17.23 0.23
CA VAL A 127 6.86 -17.59 1.00
C VAL A 127 7.24 -17.82 2.46
N GLY A 128 6.47 -17.23 3.38
CA GLY A 128 6.69 -17.35 4.82
C GLY A 128 7.81 -16.48 5.40
N THR A 129 8.54 -15.73 4.57
CA THR A 129 9.57 -14.76 5.00
C THR A 129 8.96 -13.38 5.30
N LEU A 130 9.58 -12.62 6.19
CA LEU A 130 9.22 -11.23 6.46
C LEU A 130 9.77 -10.31 5.36
N LEU A 131 8.89 -9.54 4.74
CA LEU A 131 9.18 -8.68 3.60
C LEU A 131 8.53 -7.31 3.81
N ARG A 132 9.13 -6.28 3.23
CA ARG A 132 8.50 -4.97 3.04
C ARG A 132 8.29 -4.72 1.56
N ILE A 133 7.04 -4.49 1.16
CA ILE A 133 6.65 -4.19 -0.22
C ILE A 133 6.04 -2.80 -0.27
N SER A 134 6.48 -1.99 -1.23
CA SER A 134 5.87 -0.71 -1.52
C SER A 134 4.92 -0.82 -2.71
N GLY A 135 3.74 -0.23 -2.61
CA GLY A 135 2.81 -0.17 -3.72
C GLY A 135 1.85 0.99 -3.60
N GLN A 136 1.26 1.38 -4.72
CA GLN A 136 0.14 2.29 -4.73
C GLN A 136 -1.16 1.51 -4.58
N VAL A 137 -2.02 1.94 -3.67
CA VAL A 137 -3.32 1.33 -3.44
C VAL A 137 -4.28 1.78 -4.54
N VAL A 138 -4.76 0.83 -5.35
CA VAL A 138 -5.67 1.13 -6.46
C VAL A 138 -7.11 0.92 -6.05
N ARG A 139 -7.38 -0.16 -5.31
CA ARG A 139 -8.73 -0.55 -4.88
C ARG A 139 -8.69 -1.03 -3.43
N THR A 140 -9.65 -0.57 -2.65
CA THR A 140 -9.90 -1.04 -1.29
C THR A 140 -11.25 -1.75 -1.25
N HIS A 141 -11.29 -2.94 -0.66
CA HIS A 141 -12.53 -3.63 -0.34
C HIS A 141 -13.04 -3.16 1.03
N PRO A 142 -14.35 -3.24 1.29
CA PRO A 142 -14.88 -2.97 2.62
C PRO A 142 -14.39 -3.99 3.64
N VAL A 143 -14.48 -3.61 4.90
CA VAL A 143 -14.07 -4.45 6.03
C VAL A 143 -15.11 -5.54 6.24
N HIS A 144 -14.63 -6.78 6.37
CA HIS A 144 -15.46 -7.93 6.73
C HIS A 144 -14.86 -8.64 7.95
N PRO A 145 -15.69 -9.14 8.89
CA PRO A 145 -15.18 -9.94 9.99
C PRO A 145 -14.76 -11.33 9.51
N GLU A 146 -13.49 -11.71 9.74
CA GLU A 146 -12.95 -13.05 9.49
C GLU A 146 -13.00 -13.89 10.78
N LEU A 147 -13.52 -15.13 10.67
CA LEU A 147 -13.47 -16.10 11.77
C LEU A 147 -12.06 -16.70 11.84
N VAL A 148 -11.26 -16.34 12.86
CA VAL A 148 -9.90 -16.88 13.04
C VAL A 148 -9.91 -18.19 13.81
N SER A 149 -10.68 -18.25 14.90
CA SER A 149 -10.88 -19.48 15.65
C SER A 149 -12.35 -19.70 16.00
N GLY A 150 -12.86 -20.86 15.57
CA GLY A 150 -14.22 -21.28 15.81
C GLY A 150 -14.35 -22.06 17.10
N THR A 151 -15.38 -21.75 17.87
CA THR A 151 -15.85 -22.65 18.94
C THR A 151 -17.07 -23.41 18.44
N PHE A 152 -17.01 -24.73 18.50
CA PHE A 152 -18.02 -25.61 17.95
C PHE A 152 -18.74 -26.37 19.06
N LEU A 153 -20.07 -26.42 18.99
CA LEU A 153 -20.93 -27.23 19.84
C LEU A 153 -21.27 -28.52 19.11
N CYS A 154 -21.01 -29.66 19.76
CA CYS A 154 -21.47 -30.94 19.28
C CYS A 154 -22.99 -31.07 19.53
N LEU A 155 -23.78 -31.32 18.49
CA LEU A 155 -25.24 -31.43 18.64
C LEU A 155 -25.69 -32.72 19.36
N ASP A 156 -24.84 -33.74 19.41
CA ASP A 156 -25.19 -35.04 20.00
C ASP A 156 -24.82 -35.12 21.50
N CYS A 157 -23.71 -34.51 21.93
CA CYS A 157 -23.24 -34.55 23.33
C CYS A 157 -23.07 -33.17 24.00
N GLN A 158 -23.39 -32.09 23.29
CA GLN A 158 -23.32 -30.70 23.77
C GLN A 158 -21.92 -30.25 24.24
N SER A 159 -20.87 -31.03 23.96
CA SER A 159 -19.50 -30.65 24.31
C SER A 159 -19.06 -29.44 23.49
N VAL A 160 -18.47 -28.44 24.16
CA VAL A 160 -17.88 -27.26 23.53
C VAL A 160 -16.44 -27.60 23.11
N ILE A 161 -16.18 -27.56 21.81
CA ILE A 161 -14.85 -27.69 21.24
C ILE A 161 -14.34 -26.29 20.95
N LYS A 162 -13.44 -25.80 21.81
CA LYS A 162 -12.82 -24.48 21.65
C LYS A 162 -11.58 -24.52 20.77
N ASP A 163 -11.25 -23.35 20.22
CA ASP A 163 -9.99 -23.04 19.53
C ASP A 163 -9.73 -23.92 18.30
N VAL A 164 -10.76 -24.12 17.46
CA VAL A 164 -10.57 -24.74 16.15
C VAL A 164 -10.14 -23.66 15.17
N GLU A 165 -8.85 -23.64 14.86
CA GLU A 165 -8.24 -22.71 13.90
C GLU A 165 -8.88 -22.83 12.52
N GLN A 166 -9.18 -21.68 11.92
CA GLN A 166 -9.68 -21.57 10.56
C GLN A 166 -8.55 -21.07 9.68
N GLN A 167 -8.13 -21.89 8.72
CA GLN A 167 -7.05 -21.53 7.79
C GLN A 167 -7.64 -21.33 6.39
N PHE A 168 -8.02 -20.09 6.07
CA PHE A 168 -8.56 -19.64 4.76
C PHE A 168 -9.79 -20.41 4.23
N LYS A 169 -10.32 -21.34 5.03
CA LYS A 169 -11.48 -22.16 4.76
C LYS A 169 -12.20 -22.42 6.06
N TYR A 170 -13.52 -22.40 5.99
CA TYR A 170 -14.36 -22.86 7.09
C TYR A 170 -14.15 -24.35 7.33
N THR A 171 -13.51 -24.68 8.44
CA THR A 171 -13.16 -26.04 8.88
C THR A 171 -13.93 -26.39 10.14
N GLN A 172 -14.67 -27.48 10.07
CA GLN A 172 -15.31 -28.10 11.24
C GLN A 172 -14.38 -29.15 11.85
N PRO A 173 -14.47 -29.41 13.16
CA PRO A 173 -13.71 -30.49 13.78
C PRO A 173 -14.11 -31.84 13.18
N ALA A 174 -13.14 -32.70 12.87
CA ALA A 174 -13.40 -33.99 12.24
C ALA A 174 -13.99 -35.03 13.22
N ILE A 175 -13.67 -34.91 14.51
CA ILE A 175 -14.08 -35.84 15.57
C ILE A 175 -14.40 -35.02 16.82
N CYS A 176 -15.44 -35.42 17.55
CA CYS A 176 -15.77 -34.83 18.84
C CYS A 176 -14.65 -35.06 19.87
N LYS A 177 -14.32 -34.06 20.70
CA LYS A 177 -13.35 -34.21 21.82
C LYS A 177 -13.82 -35.21 22.88
N ASN A 178 -15.13 -35.42 23.01
CA ASN A 178 -15.67 -36.35 23.99
C ASN A 178 -15.49 -37.81 23.49
N PRO A 179 -14.70 -38.66 24.19
CA PRO A 179 -14.42 -40.03 23.75
C PRO A 179 -15.67 -40.91 23.67
N VAL A 180 -16.76 -40.54 24.36
CA VAL A 180 -18.04 -41.26 24.34
C VAL A 180 -18.85 -40.94 23.08
N CYS A 181 -18.54 -39.84 22.38
CA CYS A 181 -19.33 -39.34 21.26
C CYS A 181 -18.64 -39.66 19.91
N ALA A 182 -19.29 -40.46 19.08
CA ALA A 182 -18.80 -40.82 17.73
C ALA A 182 -19.19 -39.81 16.63
N ASN A 183 -19.64 -38.60 16.99
CA ASN A 183 -20.06 -37.59 16.02
C ASN A 183 -18.87 -37.03 15.22
N ARG A 184 -19.07 -36.90 13.90
CA ARG A 184 -18.07 -36.44 12.92
C ARG A 184 -18.56 -35.34 11.98
N ARG A 185 -19.83 -34.94 12.07
CA ARG A 185 -20.44 -33.99 11.10
C ARG A 185 -21.36 -32.96 11.74
N ARG A 186 -22.01 -33.29 12.86
CA ARG A 186 -23.05 -32.43 13.45
C ARG A 186 -22.44 -31.46 14.45
N PHE A 187 -21.72 -30.47 13.93
CA PHE A 187 -21.15 -29.39 14.72
C PHE A 187 -21.83 -28.06 14.37
N MET A 188 -22.18 -27.29 15.39
CA MET A 188 -22.75 -25.95 15.26
C MET A 188 -21.73 -24.93 15.76
N LEU A 189 -21.48 -23.87 15.01
CA LEU A 189 -20.59 -22.80 15.43
C LEU A 189 -21.29 -21.94 16.50
N ASP A 190 -20.65 -21.74 17.65
CA ASP A 190 -21.08 -20.80 18.68
C ASP A 190 -20.43 -19.44 18.40
N THR A 191 -21.17 -18.52 17.77
CA THR A 191 -20.65 -17.20 17.39
C THR A 191 -20.21 -16.38 18.59
N ASN A 192 -20.82 -16.56 19.76
CA ASN A 192 -20.55 -15.72 20.94
C ASN A 192 -19.20 -16.02 21.60
N LYS A 193 -18.71 -17.25 21.47
CA LYS A 193 -17.43 -17.69 22.03
C LYS A 193 -16.34 -17.84 20.97
N SER A 194 -16.71 -17.71 19.70
CA SER A 194 -15.78 -17.72 18.59
C SER A 194 -15.03 -16.40 18.48
N ARG A 195 -13.85 -16.44 17.88
CA ARG A 195 -12.99 -15.26 17.74
C ARG A 195 -13.05 -14.76 16.30
N PHE A 196 -13.39 -13.49 16.18
CA PHE A 196 -13.44 -12.76 14.92
C PHE A 196 -12.38 -11.66 14.93
N VAL A 197 -11.79 -11.43 13.77
CA VAL A 197 -10.82 -10.35 13.54
C VAL A 197 -11.26 -9.63 12.28
N ASP A 198 -11.15 -8.30 12.29
CA ASP A 198 -11.44 -7.50 11.11
C ASP A 198 -10.44 -7.81 9.99
N PHE A 199 -10.99 -8.06 8.80
CA PHE A 199 -10.25 -8.42 7.60
C PHE A 199 -10.59 -7.41 6.51
N GLN A 200 -9.56 -6.95 5.81
CA GLN A 200 -9.72 -6.09 4.66
C GLN A 200 -8.80 -6.55 3.53
N LYS A 201 -9.36 -6.61 2.32
CA LYS A 201 -8.60 -6.89 1.10
C LYS A 201 -8.29 -5.58 0.38
N VAL A 202 -7.06 -5.43 -0.06
CA VAL A 202 -6.58 -4.24 -0.77
C VAL A 202 -5.79 -4.70 -2.00
N ARG A 203 -6.04 -4.08 -3.14
CA ARG A 203 -5.26 -4.33 -4.36
C ARG A 203 -4.24 -3.21 -4.53
N ILE A 204 -2.97 -3.60 -4.51
CA ILE A 204 -1.84 -2.69 -4.72
C ILE A 204 -1.29 -2.87 -6.13
N GLN A 205 -0.68 -1.81 -6.65
CA GLN A 205 -0.01 -1.78 -7.94
C GLN A 205 1.42 -1.27 -7.78
N GLU A 206 2.31 -1.73 -8.66
CA GLU A 206 3.70 -1.30 -8.71
C GLU A 206 3.80 0.22 -8.94
N THR A 207 4.76 0.86 -8.27
CA THR A 207 4.93 2.30 -8.37
C THR A 207 5.55 2.69 -9.71
N GLN A 208 5.16 3.83 -10.27
CA GLN A 208 5.60 4.24 -11.61
C GLN A 208 7.12 4.44 -11.73
N ALA A 209 7.76 4.91 -10.66
CA ALA A 209 9.21 5.09 -10.60
C ALA A 209 10.01 3.78 -10.74
N GLU A 210 9.40 2.63 -10.41
CA GLU A 210 10.06 1.32 -10.45
C GLU A 210 9.80 0.55 -11.77
N LEU A 211 8.90 1.05 -12.62
CA LEU A 211 8.48 0.34 -13.84
C LEU A 211 9.55 0.43 -14.94
N PRO A 212 10.00 -0.71 -15.49
CA PRO A 212 10.82 -0.71 -16.69
C PRO A 212 9.99 -0.28 -17.90
N ARG A 213 10.59 0.51 -18.79
CA ARG A 213 9.94 1.07 -19.98
C ARG A 213 9.31 -0.05 -20.83
N GLY A 214 8.00 0.08 -21.10
CA GLY A 214 7.24 -0.84 -21.95
C GLY A 214 6.66 -2.09 -21.26
N SER A 215 6.77 -2.21 -19.94
CA SER A 215 6.09 -3.28 -19.18
C SER A 215 4.76 -2.83 -18.58
N ILE A 216 3.79 -3.74 -18.54
CA ILE A 216 2.52 -3.52 -17.84
C ILE A 216 2.76 -3.63 -16.32
N PRO A 217 2.26 -2.68 -15.52
CA PRO A 217 2.38 -2.74 -14.06
C PRO A 217 1.67 -3.96 -13.48
N ARG A 218 2.34 -4.69 -12.59
CA ARG A 218 1.75 -5.84 -11.90
C ARG A 218 0.94 -5.39 -10.69
N SER A 219 -0.17 -6.06 -10.44
CA SER A 219 -0.98 -5.88 -9.23
C SER A 219 -0.88 -7.10 -8.32
N VAL A 220 -0.82 -6.87 -7.01
CA VAL A 220 -0.84 -7.91 -5.99
C VAL A 220 -1.96 -7.63 -4.99
N GLU A 221 -2.53 -8.70 -4.45
CA GLU A 221 -3.56 -8.61 -3.42
C GLU A 221 -2.89 -8.66 -2.05
N VAL A 222 -3.19 -7.64 -1.25
CA VAL A 222 -2.74 -7.50 0.13
C VAL A 222 -3.94 -7.71 1.04
N ILE A 223 -3.72 -8.48 2.10
CA ILE A 223 -4.67 -8.74 3.16
C ILE A 223 -4.20 -7.99 4.40
N LEU A 224 -5.07 -7.15 4.95
CA LEU A 224 -4.88 -6.41 6.20
C LEU A 224 -5.74 -7.06 7.29
N ARG A 225 -5.21 -7.10 8.51
CA ARG A 225 -5.89 -7.66 9.69
C ARG A 225 -5.85 -6.70 10.87
N ALA A 226 -6.88 -6.78 11.72
CA ALA A 226 -6.97 -6.06 12.97
C ALA A 226 -6.78 -4.54 12.78
N GLU A 227 -5.86 -3.92 13.53
CA GLU A 227 -5.63 -2.47 13.52
C GLU A 227 -5.02 -1.93 12.22
N ALA A 228 -4.46 -2.81 11.37
CA ALA A 228 -3.96 -2.41 10.06
C ALA A 228 -5.09 -2.15 9.04
N VAL A 229 -6.33 -2.51 9.36
CA VAL A 229 -7.52 -2.26 8.54
C VAL A 229 -7.82 -0.76 8.51
N GLU A 230 -8.33 -0.26 7.39
CA GLU A 230 -8.62 1.16 7.11
C GLU A 230 -7.40 2.11 7.14
N ALA A 231 -6.19 1.61 7.43
CA ALA A 231 -4.97 2.40 7.36
C ALA A 231 -4.56 2.77 5.92
N ALA A 232 -5.05 2.03 4.92
CA ALA A 232 -4.75 2.22 3.51
C ALA A 232 -5.96 2.82 2.77
N GLN A 233 -5.76 3.96 2.10
CA GLN A 233 -6.77 4.60 1.26
C GLN A 233 -6.42 4.48 -0.23
N ALA A 234 -7.43 4.43 -1.09
CA ALA A 234 -7.23 4.40 -2.54
C ALA A 234 -6.53 5.68 -3.02
N GLY A 235 -5.45 5.53 -3.79
CA GLY A 235 -4.58 6.62 -4.25
C GLY A 235 -3.26 6.72 -3.50
N ASP A 236 -3.20 6.22 -2.26
CA ASP A 236 -2.01 6.37 -1.43
C ASP A 236 -0.92 5.36 -1.76
N ARG A 237 0.31 5.81 -1.51
CA ARG A 237 1.49 4.96 -1.57
C ARG A 237 1.79 4.49 -0.17
N CYS A 238 1.77 3.18 0.03
CA CYS A 238 1.97 2.56 1.32
C CYS A 238 3.07 1.51 1.23
N ASP A 239 3.86 1.44 2.29
CA ASP A 239 4.79 0.38 2.58
C ASP A 239 4.07 -0.63 3.47
N PHE A 240 3.93 -1.84 2.93
CA PHE A 240 3.32 -2.97 3.62
C PHE A 240 4.43 -3.88 4.14
N THR A 241 4.47 -4.09 5.45
CA THR A 241 5.37 -5.07 6.07
C THR A 241 4.58 -6.31 6.46
N GLY A 242 5.06 -7.48 6.07
CA GLY A 242 4.37 -8.74 6.33
C GLY A 242 4.97 -9.92 5.58
N THR A 243 4.14 -10.91 5.28
CA THR A 243 4.58 -12.17 4.67
C THR A 243 3.85 -12.49 3.39
N LEU A 244 4.56 -13.15 2.48
CA LEU A 244 3.95 -13.75 1.31
C LEU A 244 3.33 -15.10 1.70
N ILE A 245 2.03 -15.24 1.46
CA ILE A 245 1.25 -16.44 1.74
C ILE A 245 0.65 -17.01 0.45
N VAL A 246 0.30 -18.29 0.52
CA VAL A 246 -0.33 -19.02 -0.58
C VAL A 246 -1.77 -19.30 -0.18
N VAL A 247 -2.72 -18.75 -0.92
CA VAL A 247 -4.16 -18.92 -0.68
C VAL A 247 -4.73 -19.89 -1.71
N PRO A 248 -5.45 -20.95 -1.31
CA PRO A 248 -6.10 -21.85 -2.25
C PRO A 248 -7.25 -21.12 -2.97
N ASP A 249 -7.26 -21.14 -4.29
CA ASP A 249 -8.34 -20.57 -5.09
C ASP A 249 -9.42 -21.62 -5.32
N VAL A 250 -10.45 -21.56 -4.48
CA VAL A 250 -11.60 -22.48 -4.55
C VAL A 250 -12.49 -22.16 -5.75
N SER A 251 -12.45 -20.92 -6.25
CA SER A 251 -13.24 -20.43 -7.39
C SER A 251 -12.71 -21.01 -8.71
N ALA A 252 -11.39 -21.10 -8.86
CA ALA A 252 -10.76 -21.79 -9.98
C ALA A 252 -11.04 -23.30 -10.00
N LEU A 253 -11.50 -23.91 -8.89
CA LEU A 253 -12.00 -25.30 -8.88
C LEU A 253 -13.33 -25.48 -9.63
N ALA A 254 -14.05 -24.39 -9.92
CA ALA A 254 -15.25 -24.43 -10.77
C ALA A 254 -14.89 -24.50 -12.27
N ILE A 255 -13.66 -24.10 -12.63
CA ILE A 255 -13.15 -24.19 -14.00
C ILE A 255 -12.64 -25.62 -14.23
N SER A 256 -13.12 -26.24 -15.30
CA SER A 256 -12.86 -27.65 -15.61
C SER A 256 -11.41 -27.86 -16.09
N GLY A 257 -10.45 -27.86 -15.17
CA GLY A 257 -9.06 -28.24 -15.42
C GLY A 257 -8.85 -29.76 -15.51
N THR A 258 -7.85 -30.17 -16.28
CA THR A 258 -7.43 -31.58 -16.42
C THR A 258 -7.18 -32.21 -15.05
N ARG A 259 -7.87 -33.31 -14.78
CA ARG A 259 -7.73 -34.06 -13.54
C ARG A 259 -6.35 -34.72 -13.49
N ALA A 260 -5.53 -34.41 -12.49
CA ALA A 260 -4.44 -35.28 -12.11
C ALA A 260 -5.03 -36.55 -11.45
N GLU A 261 -5.34 -37.55 -12.28
CA GLU A 261 -5.68 -38.88 -11.79
C GLU A 261 -4.41 -39.54 -11.22
N THR A 262 -4.31 -39.64 -9.89
CA THR A 262 -3.49 -40.69 -9.28
C THR A 262 -4.26 -42.00 -9.47
N SER A 263 -3.97 -42.68 -10.59
CA SER A 263 -4.46 -44.02 -10.88
C SER A 263 -4.03 -44.97 -9.77
N SER A 264 -4.96 -45.29 -8.88
CA SER A 264 -4.88 -46.46 -8.02
C SER A 264 -5.75 -47.54 -8.64
N ARG A 265 -5.12 -48.42 -9.43
CA ARG A 265 -5.41 -49.86 -9.60
C ARG A 265 -4.74 -50.40 -10.87
N VAL A 266 -3.55 -50.98 -10.70
CA VAL A 266 -3.17 -52.18 -11.45
C VAL A 266 -3.42 -53.35 -10.52
N THR A 267 -4.41 -54.17 -10.84
CA THR A 267 -4.62 -55.49 -10.23
C THR A 267 -3.46 -56.40 -10.62
N GLY A 268 -2.42 -56.39 -9.81
CA GLY A 268 -1.32 -57.34 -9.83
C GLY A 268 -1.09 -57.86 -8.41
N LYS A 269 -1.04 -59.17 -8.27
CA LYS A 269 -0.87 -59.92 -7.02
C LYS A 269 0.37 -59.48 -6.22
N GLU A 270 0.26 -59.70 -4.92
CA GLU A 270 1.32 -59.81 -3.91
C GLU A 270 1.89 -58.51 -3.33
N GLY A 271 1.28 -58.10 -2.21
CA GLY A 271 1.99 -57.90 -0.95
C GLY A 271 2.90 -56.70 -0.84
N PHE A 272 2.34 -55.54 -0.50
CA PHE A 272 2.92 -54.57 0.45
C PHE A 272 1.78 -53.66 0.93
N GLU A 273 1.47 -53.70 2.23
CA GLU A 273 0.56 -52.76 2.87
C GLU A 273 1.24 -51.39 2.97
N ALA A 274 0.95 -50.52 1.99
CA ALA A 274 1.21 -49.10 2.13
C ALA A 274 -0.02 -48.46 2.79
N ASP A 275 0.10 -48.16 4.08
CA ASP A 275 -0.89 -47.43 4.86
C ASP A 275 -1.06 -46.01 4.29
N GLY A 276 -2.10 -45.84 3.48
CA GLY A 276 -2.45 -44.57 2.83
C GLY A 276 -3.42 -43.75 3.68
N ILE A 277 -3.18 -42.44 3.72
CA ILE A 277 -3.91 -41.44 4.50
C ILE A 277 -5.42 -41.44 4.13
N GLN A 278 -6.27 -41.96 5.03
CA GLN A 278 -7.71 -42.19 4.79
C GLN A 278 -8.61 -40.93 4.76
N GLY A 279 -8.06 -39.72 4.58
CA GLY A 279 -8.77 -38.46 4.79
C GLY A 279 -9.43 -37.80 3.56
N LEU A 280 -9.03 -38.15 2.33
CA LEU A 280 -9.35 -37.34 1.13
C LEU A 280 -10.56 -37.82 0.29
N LYS A 281 -11.37 -38.77 0.77
CA LYS A 281 -12.48 -39.34 -0.04
C LYS A 281 -13.61 -38.36 -0.41
N ALA A 282 -13.77 -37.24 0.29
CA ALA A 282 -14.86 -36.28 0.03
C ALA A 282 -14.53 -35.25 -1.07
N LEU A 283 -13.25 -35.07 -1.37
CA LEU A 283 -12.75 -34.22 -2.44
C LEU A 283 -11.84 -35.12 -3.28
N GLY A 284 -12.38 -35.74 -4.32
CA GLY A 284 -11.56 -36.46 -5.30
C GLY A 284 -10.36 -35.60 -5.70
N VAL A 285 -9.21 -36.23 -5.97
CA VAL A 285 -7.96 -35.55 -6.33
C VAL A 285 -8.24 -34.60 -7.50
N ARG A 286 -8.45 -33.32 -7.17
CA ARG A 286 -8.65 -32.21 -8.10
C ARG A 286 -7.49 -31.29 -7.87
N ASP A 287 -6.92 -30.76 -8.95
CA ASP A 287 -5.81 -29.82 -8.86
C ASP A 287 -6.26 -28.60 -8.05
N LEU A 288 -5.60 -28.42 -6.90
CA LEU A 288 -5.74 -27.24 -6.08
C LEU A 288 -4.90 -26.14 -6.73
N SER A 289 -5.57 -25.23 -7.42
CA SER A 289 -4.95 -23.98 -7.87
C SER A 289 -4.68 -23.09 -6.67
N TYR A 290 -3.47 -22.57 -6.58
CA TYR A 290 -3.06 -21.67 -5.53
C TYR A 290 -2.75 -20.29 -6.11
N ARG A 291 -3.15 -19.23 -5.40
CA ARG A 291 -2.76 -17.85 -5.70
C ARG A 291 -1.82 -17.32 -4.62
N LEU A 292 -0.87 -16.48 -5.01
CA LEU A 292 -0.03 -15.74 -4.07
C LEU A 292 -0.81 -14.52 -3.57
N ALA A 293 -0.83 -14.33 -2.26
CA ALA A 293 -1.36 -13.15 -1.61
C ALA A 293 -0.35 -12.65 -0.57
N PHE A 294 -0.35 -11.35 -0.32
CA PHE A 294 0.52 -10.77 0.70
C PHE A 294 -0.28 -10.49 1.97
N LEU A 295 0.12 -11.06 3.09
CA LEU A 295 -0.49 -10.79 4.39
C LEU A 295 0.34 -9.72 5.11
N ALA A 296 -0.20 -8.51 5.21
CA ALA A 296 0.48 -7.40 5.88
C ALA A 296 0.07 -7.31 7.36
N CYS A 297 1.07 -7.12 8.22
CA CYS A 297 0.91 -6.92 9.65
C CYS A 297 1.04 -5.44 10.03
N HIS A 298 1.74 -4.65 9.21
CA HIS A 298 1.93 -3.22 9.40
C HIS A 298 1.74 -2.50 8.06
N VAL A 299 1.03 -1.38 8.09
CA VAL A 299 0.91 -0.45 6.97
C VAL A 299 1.49 0.88 7.40
N ALA A 300 2.52 1.35 6.68
CA ALA A 300 3.01 2.71 6.80
C ALA A 300 2.70 3.45 5.51
N PRO A 301 2.22 4.71 5.53
CA PRO A 301 2.30 5.54 4.34
C PRO A 301 3.77 5.67 3.92
N THR A 302 4.07 5.45 2.65
CA THR A 302 5.43 5.59 2.10
C THR A 302 5.79 7.07 2.10
N THR A 303 6.24 7.54 3.26
CA THR A 303 6.92 8.82 3.38
C THR A 303 8.23 8.68 2.62
N PRO A 304 8.50 9.46 1.55
CA PRO A 304 9.88 9.59 1.11
C PRO A 304 10.64 10.10 2.34
N ARG A 305 11.76 9.45 2.71
CA ARG A 305 12.57 9.80 3.90
C ARG A 305 12.98 11.29 4.02
N PHE A 306 12.64 12.10 3.02
CA PHE A 306 12.60 13.54 3.07
C PHE A 306 11.17 14.07 3.30
N GLY A 307 10.92 14.53 4.54
CA GLY A 307 9.95 15.58 4.83
C GLY A 307 8.51 15.38 4.35
N GLY A 308 7.79 14.38 4.84
CA GLY A 308 6.33 14.46 4.75
C GLY A 308 5.52 13.31 5.33
N THR A 309 4.56 13.67 6.19
CA THR A 309 3.23 13.06 6.36
C THR A 309 2.85 12.32 7.66
N ALA A 310 3.58 12.45 8.77
CA ALA A 310 3.03 12.08 10.09
C ALA A 310 2.58 13.28 10.96
N LEU A 311 2.98 14.49 10.60
CA LEU A 311 2.53 15.72 11.27
C LEU A 311 1.67 16.52 10.30
N ARG A 312 0.52 17.00 10.80
CA ARG A 312 -0.26 18.06 10.13
C ARG A 312 0.72 19.14 9.68
N GLN A 313 0.49 19.71 8.50
CA GLN A 313 1.35 20.77 7.93
C GLN A 313 1.60 21.95 8.91
N ASP A 314 0.75 22.10 9.94
CA ASP A 314 0.88 23.07 11.02
C ASP A 314 2.07 22.84 11.98
N GLU A 315 2.73 21.66 11.99
CA GLU A 315 3.80 21.31 12.95
C GLU A 315 5.16 20.96 12.29
N GLN A 316 5.36 21.21 11.00
CA GLN A 316 6.67 21.03 10.37
C GLN A 316 7.59 22.24 10.64
N THR A 317 8.14 22.32 11.86
CA THR A 317 9.24 23.25 12.14
C THR A 317 10.54 22.75 11.49
N ALA A 318 11.39 23.67 11.02
CA ALA A 318 12.69 23.36 10.44
C ALA A 318 13.58 22.50 11.37
N GLU A 319 13.34 22.55 12.69
CA GLU A 319 14.00 21.74 13.70
C GLU A 319 13.64 20.25 13.63
N SER A 320 12.38 19.92 13.30
CA SER A 320 11.92 18.53 13.12
C SER A 320 12.50 17.88 11.86
N VAL A 321 12.70 18.67 10.80
CA VAL A 321 13.36 18.21 9.57
C VAL A 321 14.86 18.02 9.83
N LYS A 322 15.47 18.93 10.57
CA LYS A 322 16.90 18.84 10.95
C LYS A 322 17.20 17.59 11.78
N SER A 323 16.31 17.19 12.69
CA SER A 323 16.52 15.98 13.51
C SER A 323 16.40 14.68 12.71
N GLN A 324 15.67 14.68 11.59
CA GLN A 324 15.52 13.53 10.70
C GLN A 324 16.68 13.38 9.70
N MET A 325 17.39 14.47 9.38
CA MET A 325 18.48 14.48 8.41
C MET A 325 19.81 14.11 9.03
N THR A 326 20.68 13.48 8.24
CA THR A 326 22.08 13.30 8.67
C THR A 326 22.81 14.65 8.66
N VAL A 327 23.81 14.77 9.53
CA VAL A 327 24.61 16.02 9.64
C VAL A 327 25.26 16.40 8.31
N GLN A 328 25.70 15.41 7.52
CA GLN A 328 26.32 15.61 6.21
C GLN A 328 25.34 16.10 5.15
N GLU A 329 24.10 15.61 5.16
CA GLU A 329 23.05 16.09 4.25
C GLU A 329 22.67 17.52 4.60
N TRP A 330 22.54 17.82 5.90
CA TRP A 330 22.24 19.16 6.37
C TRP A 330 23.32 20.16 5.96
N GLU A 331 24.60 19.81 6.09
CA GLU A 331 25.72 20.67 5.69
C GLU A 331 25.66 21.02 4.19
N LYS A 332 25.38 20.04 3.33
CA LYS A 332 25.20 20.27 1.89
C LYS A 332 23.98 21.15 1.58
N VAL A 333 22.85 20.90 2.24
CA VAL A 333 21.65 21.74 2.07
C VAL A 333 21.92 23.17 2.53
N PHE A 334 22.66 23.32 3.61
CA PHE A 334 23.06 24.63 4.12
C PHE A 334 24.00 25.35 3.14
N GLU A 335 24.99 24.67 2.57
CA GLU A 335 25.86 25.21 1.52
C GLU A 335 25.03 25.67 0.31
N MET A 336 24.13 24.81 -0.19
CA MET A 336 23.23 25.16 -1.30
C MET A 336 22.36 26.37 -0.97
N SER A 337 21.89 26.52 0.27
CA SER A 337 21.04 27.64 0.69
C SER A 337 21.77 28.99 0.70
N GLN A 338 23.10 29.00 0.82
CA GLN A 338 23.91 30.22 0.83
C GLN A 338 24.22 30.74 -0.58
N ASP A 339 24.07 29.91 -1.60
CA ASP A 339 24.37 30.28 -2.97
C ASP A 339 23.37 31.31 -3.52
N LYS A 340 23.87 32.52 -3.82
CA LYS A 340 23.05 33.61 -4.40
C LYS A 340 22.45 33.27 -5.77
N ASN A 341 23.11 32.38 -6.52
CA ASN A 341 22.68 31.94 -7.84
C ASN A 341 21.92 30.60 -7.83
N LEU A 342 21.53 30.10 -6.66
CA LEU A 342 20.85 28.81 -6.50
C LEU A 342 19.66 28.69 -7.45
N TYR A 343 18.83 29.74 -7.54
CA TYR A 343 17.63 29.73 -8.38
C TYR A 343 17.94 29.47 -9.86
N HIS A 344 18.99 30.10 -10.40
CA HIS A 344 19.40 29.89 -11.79
C HIS A 344 20.03 28.51 -11.98
N ASN A 345 20.92 28.11 -11.06
CA ASN A 345 21.60 26.81 -11.11
C ASN A 345 20.59 25.65 -11.06
N LEU A 346 19.56 25.76 -10.22
CA LEU A 346 18.51 24.76 -10.08
C LEU A 346 17.63 24.68 -11.35
N CYS A 347 17.28 25.82 -11.94
CA CYS A 347 16.53 25.84 -13.21
C CYS A 347 17.31 25.16 -14.36
N THR A 348 18.62 25.39 -14.42
CA THR A 348 19.48 24.82 -15.47
C THR A 348 19.75 23.33 -15.22
N SER A 349 19.91 22.92 -13.96
CA SER A 349 20.16 21.52 -13.60
C SER A 349 18.95 20.60 -13.76
N LEU A 350 17.73 21.13 -13.59
CA LEU A 350 16.51 20.35 -13.78
C LEU A 350 16.27 19.94 -15.24
N PHE A 351 16.62 20.79 -16.20
CA PHE A 351 16.37 20.52 -17.62
C PHE A 351 17.66 20.64 -18.43
N PRO A 352 18.59 19.69 -18.29
CA PRO A 352 19.86 19.71 -19.01
C PRO A 352 19.68 19.35 -20.49
N THR A 353 18.60 18.63 -20.83
CA THR A 353 18.30 18.14 -22.19
C THR A 353 17.39 19.07 -22.99
N ILE A 354 17.01 20.23 -22.44
CA ILE A 354 16.13 21.18 -23.12
C ILE A 354 16.81 22.54 -23.17
N HIS A 355 17.05 23.07 -24.36
CA HIS A 355 17.63 24.39 -24.55
C HIS A 355 16.57 25.49 -24.63
N GLY A 356 16.79 26.59 -23.90
CA GLY A 356 15.94 27.78 -23.91
C GLY A 356 14.74 27.75 -22.95
N ASN A 357 13.88 28.77 -23.09
CA ASN A 357 12.63 28.98 -22.33
C ASN A 357 12.81 28.96 -20.80
N ASP A 358 13.74 29.77 -20.30
CA ASP A 358 14.06 29.84 -18.87
C ASP A 358 12.84 30.25 -18.02
N GLU A 359 11.91 31.03 -18.56
CA GLU A 359 10.67 31.41 -17.87
C GLU A 359 9.78 30.20 -17.56
N ILE A 360 9.69 29.24 -18.48
CA ILE A 360 8.91 28.01 -18.28
C ILE A 360 9.60 27.10 -17.28
N LYS A 361 10.92 26.95 -17.39
CA LYS A 361 11.70 26.16 -16.43
C LYS A 361 11.53 26.70 -15.01
N ARG A 362 11.56 28.02 -14.86
CA ARG A 362 11.29 28.74 -13.61
C ARG A 362 9.87 28.52 -13.12
N GLY A 363 8.87 28.57 -14.01
CA GLY A 363 7.47 28.32 -13.67
C GLY A 363 7.22 26.89 -13.20
N ILE A 364 7.78 25.90 -13.90
CA ILE A 364 7.70 24.48 -13.51
C ILE A 364 8.42 24.25 -12.17
N LEU A 365 9.55 24.91 -11.94
CA LEU A 365 10.24 24.86 -10.66
C LEU A 365 9.36 25.37 -9.50
N LEU A 366 8.67 26.49 -9.69
CA LEU A 366 7.73 27.03 -8.70
C LEU A 366 6.57 26.08 -8.44
N MET A 367 6.06 25.42 -9.49
CA MET A 367 5.03 24.39 -9.36
C MET A 367 5.51 23.18 -8.53
N LEU A 368 6.77 22.75 -8.68
CA LEU A 368 7.33 21.64 -7.91
C LEU A 368 7.56 21.98 -6.43
N PHE A 369 7.90 23.24 -6.12
CA PHE A 369 8.01 23.70 -4.72
C PHE A 369 6.65 23.89 -4.05
N GLY A 370 5.62 24.24 -4.83
CA GLY A 370 4.27 24.49 -4.32
C GLY A 370 4.21 25.73 -3.41
N GLY A 371 3.04 25.92 -2.81
CA GLY A 371 2.79 26.97 -1.83
C GLY A 371 2.28 26.42 -0.50
N VAL A 372 2.05 27.30 0.46
CA VAL A 372 1.51 26.93 1.77
C VAL A 372 -0.02 26.95 1.72
N ALA A 373 -0.65 25.78 1.90
CA ALA A 373 -2.09 25.71 2.12
C ALA A 373 -2.43 26.36 3.46
N LYS A 374 -3.49 27.18 3.49
CA LYS A 374 -3.91 27.89 4.72
C LYS A 374 -5.36 27.58 5.04
N THR A 375 -5.62 27.22 6.28
CA THR A 375 -6.98 27.14 6.81
C THR A 375 -7.36 28.49 7.43
N THR A 376 -8.45 29.08 6.99
CA THR A 376 -9.00 30.29 7.61
C THR A 376 -9.62 29.96 8.97
N MET A 377 -9.89 30.98 9.80
CA MET A 377 -10.57 30.81 11.09
C MET A 377 -11.99 30.21 10.94
N GLU A 378 -12.59 30.28 9.76
CA GLU A 378 -13.91 29.74 9.44
C GLU A 378 -13.88 28.28 8.95
N GLY A 379 -12.70 27.65 8.94
CA GLY A 379 -12.54 26.23 8.58
C GLY A 379 -12.51 25.94 7.08
N THR A 380 -12.45 26.96 6.22
CA THR A 380 -12.24 26.77 4.77
C THR A 380 -10.75 26.66 4.47
N SER A 381 -10.35 25.62 3.76
CA SER A 381 -8.99 25.45 3.23
C SER A 381 -8.79 26.26 1.96
N LEU A 382 -7.80 27.15 1.95
CA LEU A 382 -7.31 27.83 0.76
C LEU A 382 -6.21 26.99 0.11
N ARG A 383 -6.33 26.80 -1.21
CA ARG A 383 -5.38 26.06 -2.04
C ARG A 383 -4.00 26.74 -2.03
N GLY A 384 -2.96 25.94 -1.81
CA GLY A 384 -1.54 26.34 -1.91
C GLY A 384 -0.85 25.90 -3.21
N ASP A 385 -1.45 25.00 -3.98
CA ASP A 385 -0.85 24.42 -5.19
C ASP A 385 -0.95 25.37 -6.38
N ILE A 386 0.05 25.37 -7.28
CA ILE A 386 0.10 26.24 -8.46
C ILE A 386 -0.22 25.42 -9.72
N ASN A 387 -1.17 25.90 -10.52
CA ASN A 387 -1.51 25.26 -11.80
C ASN A 387 -0.85 26.01 -12.95
N VAL A 388 -0.17 25.26 -13.82
CA VAL A 388 0.61 25.80 -14.93
C VAL A 388 0.09 25.25 -16.27
N CYS A 389 -0.15 26.15 -17.22
CA CYS A 389 -0.52 25.79 -18.59
C CYS A 389 0.53 26.29 -19.59
N ILE A 390 1.01 25.36 -20.43
CA ILE A 390 1.94 25.62 -21.53
C ILE A 390 1.17 25.56 -22.85
N VAL A 391 1.06 26.69 -23.52
CA VAL A 391 0.48 26.81 -24.86
C VAL A 391 1.61 27.06 -25.86
N GLY A 392 1.49 26.58 -27.08
CA GLY A 392 2.46 26.91 -28.11
C GLY A 392 2.34 26.12 -29.40
N ASP A 393 3.23 26.38 -30.33
CA ASP A 393 3.17 25.72 -31.64
C ASP A 393 3.61 24.24 -31.54
N PRO A 394 3.19 23.36 -32.46
CA PRO A 394 3.73 22.02 -32.60
C PRO A 394 5.26 22.04 -32.68
N SER A 395 5.92 20.97 -32.21
CA SER A 395 7.39 20.82 -32.24
C SER A 395 8.18 21.68 -31.23
N THR A 396 7.52 22.31 -30.26
CA THR A 396 8.18 23.16 -29.23
C THR A 396 8.60 22.40 -27.94
N SER A 397 8.93 21.10 -28.04
CA SER A 397 9.39 20.25 -26.92
C SER A 397 8.47 20.19 -25.67
N LYS A 398 7.22 20.62 -25.75
CA LYS A 398 6.29 20.64 -24.59
C LYS A 398 6.08 19.29 -23.94
N SER A 399 5.82 18.25 -24.74
CA SER A 399 5.63 16.90 -24.23
C SER A 399 6.91 16.36 -23.58
N GLN A 400 8.09 16.88 -23.94
CA GLN A 400 9.34 16.54 -23.28
C GLN A 400 9.43 17.15 -21.87
N PHE A 401 8.93 18.37 -21.65
CA PHE A 401 8.82 18.95 -20.31
C PHE A 401 7.91 18.09 -19.42
N LEU A 402 6.73 17.71 -19.90
CA LEU A 402 5.77 16.87 -19.17
C LEU A 402 6.40 15.53 -18.77
N LYS A 403 7.03 14.82 -19.72
CA LYS A 403 7.70 13.53 -19.46
C LYS A 403 8.86 13.66 -18.48
N HIS A 404 9.63 14.75 -18.57
CA HIS A 404 10.72 14.99 -17.64
C HIS A 404 10.21 15.28 -16.22
N VAL A 405 9.10 16.02 -16.08
CA VAL A 405 8.46 16.26 -14.79
C VAL A 405 7.88 14.98 -14.20
N GLU A 406 7.30 14.11 -15.04
CA GLU A 406 6.84 12.78 -14.65
C GLU A 406 7.99 11.92 -14.08
N ASP A 407 9.11 11.86 -14.78
CA ASP A 407 10.29 11.09 -14.34
C ASP A 407 10.94 11.68 -13.06
N PHE A 408 10.87 13.00 -12.88
CA PHE A 408 11.53 13.69 -11.77
C PHE A 408 10.70 13.70 -10.47
N ALA A 409 9.40 13.95 -10.55
CA ALA A 409 8.58 14.18 -9.38
C ALA A 409 8.05 12.86 -8.78
N PRO A 410 8.19 12.64 -7.46
CA PRO A 410 7.91 11.36 -6.84
C PRO A 410 6.43 10.96 -6.84
N ARG A 411 5.48 11.81 -7.23
CA ARG A 411 4.05 11.47 -7.39
C ARG A 411 3.46 12.11 -8.65
N ALA A 412 4.23 12.10 -9.75
CA ALA A 412 3.72 12.60 -11.02
C ALA A 412 3.15 11.48 -11.89
N ILE A 413 2.11 11.81 -12.66
CA ILE A 413 1.44 10.91 -13.59
C ILE A 413 1.25 11.65 -14.91
N TYR A 414 1.69 11.05 -16.01
CA TYR A 414 1.38 11.54 -17.35
C TYR A 414 0.10 10.91 -17.90
N THR A 415 -0.77 11.77 -18.41
CA THR A 415 -2.00 11.39 -19.09
C THR A 415 -2.15 12.18 -20.38
N SER A 416 -2.71 11.55 -21.40
CA SER A 416 -3.12 12.24 -22.62
C SER A 416 -4.62 12.51 -22.54
N GLY A 417 -5.02 13.75 -22.72
CA GLY A 417 -6.42 14.18 -22.64
C GLY A 417 -7.34 13.44 -23.61
N LYS A 418 -6.82 12.95 -24.75
CA LYS A 418 -7.61 12.17 -25.70
C LYS A 418 -7.73 10.70 -25.33
N ALA A 419 -6.71 10.13 -24.69
CA ALA A 419 -6.67 8.72 -24.30
C ALA A 419 -7.37 8.46 -22.96
N SER A 420 -7.41 9.47 -22.10
CA SER A 420 -8.04 9.39 -20.78
C SER A 420 -9.50 9.83 -20.87
N SER A 421 -10.39 9.01 -20.33
CA SER A 421 -11.81 9.38 -20.14
C SER A 421 -12.02 10.01 -18.76
N ALA A 422 -13.17 10.67 -18.52
CA ALA A 422 -13.54 11.17 -17.18
C ALA A 422 -13.39 10.10 -16.09
N ALA A 423 -13.71 8.84 -16.38
CA ALA A 423 -13.58 7.75 -15.42
C ALA A 423 -12.11 7.41 -15.11
N GLY A 424 -11.21 7.56 -16.07
CA GLY A 424 -9.77 7.37 -15.89
C GLY A 424 -9.04 8.56 -15.27
N LEU A 425 -9.57 9.79 -15.45
CA LEU A 425 -9.06 11.00 -14.80
C LEU A 425 -9.52 11.12 -13.34
N THR A 426 -10.80 10.86 -13.08
CA THR A 426 -11.40 10.90 -11.74
C THR A 426 -11.44 9.53 -11.09
N ALA A 427 -12.48 9.18 -10.33
CA ALA A 427 -12.66 7.81 -9.83
C ALA A 427 -13.76 7.09 -10.63
N ALA A 428 -13.57 5.79 -10.81
CA ALA A 428 -14.56 4.90 -11.40
C ALA A 428 -15.20 4.05 -10.30
N VAL A 429 -16.50 3.78 -10.43
CA VAL A 429 -17.18 2.80 -9.59
C VAL A 429 -17.32 1.53 -10.40
N VAL A 430 -16.61 0.48 -10.00
CA VAL A 430 -16.56 -0.81 -10.68
C VAL A 430 -17.20 -1.86 -9.77
N LYS A 431 -17.98 -2.78 -10.35
CA LYS A 431 -18.51 -3.91 -9.60
C LYS A 431 -17.47 -5.03 -9.58
N ASP A 432 -17.10 -5.50 -8.39
CA ASP A 432 -16.15 -6.60 -8.26
C ASP A 432 -16.81 -7.95 -8.60
N GLU A 433 -16.04 -8.87 -9.17
CA GLU A 433 -16.52 -10.21 -9.54
C GLU A 433 -16.55 -11.15 -8.34
N GLU A 434 -15.64 -10.99 -7.37
CA GLU A 434 -15.57 -11.84 -6.17
C GLU A 434 -16.66 -11.49 -5.14
N SER A 435 -16.82 -10.20 -4.80
CA SER A 435 -17.78 -9.77 -3.76
C SER A 435 -19.14 -9.32 -4.30
N HIS A 436 -19.27 -9.08 -5.62
CA HIS A 436 -20.43 -8.42 -6.23
C HIS A 436 -20.76 -7.04 -5.67
N GLU A 437 -19.85 -6.44 -4.90
CA GLU A 437 -20.02 -5.09 -4.35
C GLU A 437 -19.42 -4.04 -5.28
N PHE A 438 -19.90 -2.81 -5.13
CA PHE A 438 -19.38 -1.66 -5.86
C PHE A 438 -18.13 -1.14 -5.14
N VAL A 439 -16.97 -1.28 -5.77
CA VAL A 439 -15.69 -0.75 -5.30
C VAL A 439 -15.31 0.48 -6.09
N ILE A 440 -14.61 1.39 -5.42
CA ILE A 440 -14.08 2.61 -6.03
C ILE A 440 -12.67 2.33 -6.53
N GLU A 441 -12.43 2.66 -7.78
CA GLU A 441 -11.11 2.64 -8.41
C GLU A 441 -10.61 4.06 -8.57
N ALA A 442 -9.43 4.34 -8.01
CA ALA A 442 -8.77 5.64 -8.13
C ALA A 442 -8.23 5.83 -9.56
N GLY A 443 -8.54 6.95 -10.20
CA GLY A 443 -7.92 7.35 -11.46
C GLY A 443 -6.78 8.35 -11.27
N ALA A 444 -6.31 8.90 -12.38
CA ALA A 444 -5.03 9.61 -12.44
C ALA A 444 -4.90 10.79 -11.46
N LEU A 445 -5.95 11.61 -11.30
CA LEU A 445 -5.89 12.77 -10.39
C LEU A 445 -5.77 12.35 -8.92
N MET A 446 -6.43 11.26 -8.52
CA MET A 446 -6.34 10.77 -7.15
C MET A 446 -5.01 10.07 -6.88
N LEU A 447 -4.54 9.28 -7.86
CA LEU A 447 -3.25 8.62 -7.77
C LEU A 447 -2.09 9.63 -7.67
N ALA A 448 -2.28 10.85 -8.18
CA ALA A 448 -1.31 11.94 -8.11
C ALA A 448 -1.44 12.85 -6.87
N ASP A 449 -2.22 12.49 -5.83
CA ASP A 449 -2.39 13.32 -4.61
C ASP A 449 -1.04 13.79 -4.01
N ASN A 450 -0.95 15.06 -3.61
CA ASN A 450 0.26 15.78 -3.22
C ASN A 450 1.41 15.74 -4.25
N GLY A 451 1.08 15.56 -5.53
CA GLY A 451 2.01 15.46 -6.64
C GLY A 451 1.60 16.33 -7.83
N VAL A 452 2.04 15.93 -9.02
CA VAL A 452 1.81 16.67 -10.26
C VAL A 452 1.09 15.81 -11.28
N CYS A 453 -0.10 16.22 -11.71
CA CYS A 453 -0.79 15.58 -12.81
C CYS A 453 -0.44 16.28 -14.13
N CYS A 454 0.28 15.58 -15.01
CA CYS A 454 0.67 16.06 -16.32
C CYS A 454 -0.42 15.67 -17.34
N ILE A 455 -1.00 16.64 -18.03
CA ILE A 455 -2.04 16.43 -19.05
C ILE A 455 -1.55 17.01 -20.38
N ASP A 456 -1.37 16.13 -21.37
CA ASP A 456 -1.07 16.51 -22.75
C ASP A 456 -2.34 16.64 -23.59
N GLU A 457 -2.29 17.43 -24.66
CA GLU A 457 -3.41 17.70 -25.58
C GLU A 457 -4.69 18.15 -24.85
N PHE A 458 -4.55 19.10 -23.91
CA PHE A 458 -5.67 19.59 -23.11
C PHE A 458 -6.81 20.17 -23.98
N ASP A 459 -6.49 20.72 -25.16
CA ASP A 459 -7.46 21.26 -26.11
C ASP A 459 -8.34 20.19 -26.79
N LYS A 460 -7.93 18.92 -26.75
CA LYS A 460 -8.64 17.78 -27.36
C LYS A 460 -9.52 17.01 -26.39
N MET A 461 -9.58 17.42 -25.12
CA MET A 461 -10.45 16.78 -24.14
C MET A 461 -11.93 17.07 -24.38
N ASP A 462 -12.76 16.05 -24.09
CA ASP A 462 -14.20 16.19 -24.08
C ASP A 462 -14.68 17.10 -22.93
N LEU A 463 -15.78 17.80 -23.15
CA LEU A 463 -16.36 18.72 -22.16
C LEU A 463 -16.75 18.02 -20.85
N LYS A 464 -17.10 16.74 -20.88
CA LYS A 464 -17.44 15.95 -19.67
C LYS A 464 -16.24 15.80 -18.75
N ASP A 465 -15.06 15.61 -19.32
CA ASP A 465 -13.81 15.38 -18.60
C ASP A 465 -13.30 16.71 -18.03
N GLN A 466 -13.49 17.80 -18.77
CA GLN A 466 -13.22 19.15 -18.28
C GLN A 466 -14.06 19.54 -17.05
N VAL A 467 -15.33 19.14 -16.98
CA VAL A 467 -16.19 19.36 -15.79
C VAL A 467 -15.65 18.65 -14.56
N ALA A 468 -15.09 17.46 -14.73
CA ALA A 468 -14.54 16.70 -13.61
C ALA A 468 -13.26 17.35 -13.07
N ILE A 469 -12.43 17.90 -13.96
CA ILE A 469 -11.23 18.66 -13.59
C ILE A 469 -11.59 19.98 -12.89
N HIS A 470 -12.73 20.59 -13.25
CA HIS A 470 -13.19 21.79 -12.58
C HIS A 470 -13.37 21.59 -11.06
N GLU A 471 -13.99 20.49 -10.65
CA GLU A 471 -14.17 20.20 -9.23
C GLU A 471 -12.81 20.04 -8.52
N ALA A 472 -11.92 19.25 -9.13
CA ALA A 472 -10.58 18.98 -8.60
C ALA A 472 -9.71 20.24 -8.46
N MET A 473 -9.69 21.14 -9.46
CA MET A 473 -8.85 22.35 -9.43
C MET A 473 -9.28 23.39 -8.38
N GLU A 474 -10.57 23.42 -8.05
CA GLU A 474 -11.16 24.42 -7.14
C GLU A 474 -11.19 23.92 -5.71
N GLN A 475 -11.76 22.73 -5.51
CA GLN A 475 -12.04 22.19 -4.18
C GLN A 475 -10.95 21.21 -3.72
N GLN A 476 -9.99 20.86 -4.59
CA GLN A 476 -8.96 19.84 -4.35
C GLN A 476 -9.54 18.50 -3.86
N THR A 477 -10.80 18.27 -4.20
CA THR A 477 -11.59 17.09 -3.84
C THR A 477 -12.52 16.77 -5.01
N ILE A 478 -12.87 15.50 -5.13
CA ILE A 478 -13.77 14.97 -6.15
C ILE A 478 -14.88 14.22 -5.44
N SER A 479 -16.12 14.64 -5.65
CA SER A 479 -17.31 13.99 -5.12
C SER A 479 -17.97 13.11 -6.17
N ILE A 480 -18.20 11.84 -5.85
CA ILE A 480 -18.83 10.89 -6.75
C ILE A 480 -20.08 10.34 -6.07
N THR A 481 -21.21 10.47 -6.76
CA THR A 481 -22.48 9.85 -6.38
C THR A 481 -22.91 8.93 -7.51
N LYS A 482 -22.49 7.66 -7.48
CA LYS A 482 -22.80 6.64 -8.49
C LYS A 482 -23.10 5.31 -7.82
N ALA A 483 -24.01 4.53 -8.40
CA ALA A 483 -24.36 3.18 -7.94
C ALA A 483 -24.70 3.07 -6.43
N GLY A 484 -25.32 4.10 -5.87
CA GLY A 484 -25.71 4.14 -4.45
C GLY A 484 -24.58 4.51 -3.48
N VAL A 485 -23.36 4.73 -3.98
CA VAL A 485 -22.20 5.17 -3.17
C VAL A 485 -22.01 6.67 -3.33
N LYS A 486 -22.04 7.40 -2.21
CA LYS A 486 -21.66 8.81 -2.13
C LYS A 486 -20.31 8.89 -1.42
N ALA A 487 -19.25 9.15 -2.16
CA ALA A 487 -17.90 9.27 -1.64
C ALA A 487 -17.26 10.60 -2.07
N THR A 488 -16.48 11.19 -1.18
CA THR A 488 -15.67 12.38 -1.44
C THR A 488 -14.21 12.00 -1.28
N LEU A 489 -13.43 12.17 -2.34
CA LEU A 489 -12.05 11.76 -2.41
C LEU A 489 -11.17 13.00 -2.57
N ASN A 490 -10.01 13.01 -1.93
CA ASN A 490 -9.03 14.08 -2.02
C ASN A 490 -8.20 13.96 -3.31
N ALA A 491 -7.93 15.11 -3.92
CA ALA A 491 -7.13 15.25 -5.14
C ALA A 491 -6.31 16.55 -5.08
N ARG A 492 -5.44 16.67 -4.07
CA ARG A 492 -4.55 17.83 -3.88
C ARG A 492 -3.39 17.72 -4.86
N THR A 493 -3.62 18.15 -6.09
CA THR A 493 -2.65 17.97 -7.18
C THR A 493 -2.41 19.27 -7.90
N SER A 494 -1.15 19.51 -8.24
CA SER A 494 -0.77 20.56 -9.18
C SER A 494 -0.98 20.04 -10.60
N ILE A 495 -1.69 20.79 -11.44
CA ILE A 495 -1.92 20.40 -12.83
C ILE A 495 -0.92 21.12 -13.73
N LEU A 496 -0.17 20.32 -14.50
CA LEU A 496 0.65 20.78 -15.61
C LEU A 496 -0.04 20.41 -16.93
N ALA A 497 -0.57 21.40 -17.63
CA ALA A 497 -1.28 21.19 -18.89
C ALA A 497 -0.45 21.65 -20.09
N ALA A 498 -0.42 20.85 -21.16
CA ALA A 498 0.01 21.30 -22.48
C ALA A 498 -1.18 21.42 -23.43
N ALA A 499 -1.26 22.54 -24.13
CA ALA A 499 -2.29 22.80 -25.13
C ALA A 499 -1.70 23.34 -26.42
N ASN A 500 -2.38 23.07 -27.54
CA ASN A 500 -2.01 23.61 -28.84
C ASN A 500 -3.02 24.68 -29.29
N PRO A 501 -2.59 25.70 -30.04
CA PRO A 501 -3.49 26.68 -30.63
C PRO A 501 -4.37 26.02 -31.70
N ILE A 502 -5.59 26.55 -31.90
CA ILE A 502 -6.61 25.96 -32.78
C ILE A 502 -6.11 25.77 -34.22
N ASP A 503 -5.44 26.80 -34.76
CA ASP A 503 -4.92 26.82 -36.13
C ASP A 503 -3.53 26.14 -36.24
N GLY A 504 -3.03 25.53 -35.17
CA GLY A 504 -1.67 24.96 -35.09
C GLY A 504 -0.55 26.00 -35.04
N ARG A 505 -0.83 27.29 -35.30
CA ARG A 505 0.09 28.40 -35.08
C ARG A 505 -0.55 29.48 -34.22
N TYR A 506 0.25 30.10 -33.37
CA TYR A 506 -0.21 31.21 -32.53
C TYR A 506 -0.36 32.51 -33.33
N ASN A 507 -1.60 32.94 -33.56
CA ASN A 507 -1.91 34.19 -34.26
C ASN A 507 -1.93 35.38 -33.29
N ARG A 508 -0.94 36.27 -33.39
CA ARG A 508 -0.83 37.49 -32.54
C ARG A 508 -1.96 38.50 -32.73
N SER A 509 -2.71 38.42 -33.83
CA SER A 509 -3.83 39.31 -34.14
C SER A 509 -5.12 38.97 -33.39
N LYS A 510 -5.28 37.74 -32.92
CA LYS A 510 -6.45 37.26 -32.19
C LYS A 510 -6.19 37.32 -30.67
N SER A 511 -7.25 37.46 -29.89
CA SER A 511 -7.15 37.35 -28.43
C SER A 511 -6.79 35.93 -28.00
N LEU A 512 -6.12 35.77 -26.85
CA LEU A 512 -5.72 34.46 -26.32
C LEU A 512 -6.91 33.49 -26.17
N LYS A 513 -8.05 34.00 -25.70
CA LYS A 513 -9.30 33.23 -25.57
C LYS A 513 -9.82 32.71 -26.92
N GLN A 514 -9.57 33.43 -28.01
CA GLN A 514 -9.96 32.99 -29.35
C GLN A 514 -8.91 32.08 -30.00
N ASN A 515 -7.65 32.14 -29.55
CA ASN A 515 -6.57 31.29 -30.03
C ASN A 515 -6.59 29.89 -29.42
N VAL A 516 -7.17 29.75 -28.22
CA VAL A 516 -7.19 28.49 -27.47
C VAL A 516 -8.63 28.06 -27.21
N ASN A 517 -8.94 26.81 -27.50
CA ASN A 517 -10.27 26.24 -27.31
C ASN A 517 -10.51 25.85 -25.82
N MET A 518 -10.45 26.83 -24.93
CA MET A 518 -10.68 26.63 -23.49
C MET A 518 -11.81 27.54 -22.98
N SER A 519 -12.57 27.03 -22.00
CA SER A 519 -13.61 27.81 -21.35
C SER A 519 -13.00 28.85 -20.40
N ALA A 520 -13.69 30.00 -20.25
CA ALA A 520 -13.22 31.07 -19.36
C ALA A 520 -13.01 30.63 -17.89
N PRO A 521 -13.85 29.75 -17.31
CA PRO A 521 -13.61 29.25 -15.96
C PRO A 521 -12.32 28.45 -15.81
N ILE A 522 -11.93 27.63 -16.81
CA ILE A 522 -10.65 26.90 -16.76
C ILE A 522 -9.49 27.88 -16.82
N MET A 523 -9.59 28.85 -17.73
CA MET A 523 -8.56 29.85 -17.93
C MET A 523 -8.32 30.69 -16.66
N SER A 524 -9.34 30.96 -15.86
CA SER A 524 -9.18 31.68 -14.58
C SER A 524 -8.55 30.84 -13.46
N ARG A 525 -8.52 29.50 -13.59
CA ARG A 525 -8.03 28.57 -12.55
C ARG A 525 -6.59 28.11 -12.76
N PHE A 526 -6.06 28.37 -13.94
CA PHE A 526 -4.62 28.29 -14.20
C PHE A 526 -3.99 29.59 -13.73
N ASP A 527 -3.03 29.48 -12.83
CA ASP A 527 -2.37 30.64 -12.23
C ASP A 527 -1.29 31.20 -13.17
N LEU A 528 -0.63 30.32 -13.92
CA LEU A 528 0.42 30.67 -14.86
C LEU A 528 0.10 30.17 -16.28
N PHE A 529 0.19 31.08 -17.25
CA PHE A 529 0.15 30.78 -18.68
C PHE A 529 1.48 31.11 -19.31
N PHE A 530 2.09 30.10 -19.94
CA PHE A 530 3.26 30.28 -20.78
C PHE A 530 2.92 30.03 -22.23
N ILE A 531 3.21 31.01 -23.09
CA ILE A 531 2.97 30.92 -24.53
C ILE A 531 4.32 30.79 -25.22
N LEU A 532 4.53 29.64 -25.84
CA LEU A 532 5.67 29.34 -26.69
C LEU A 532 5.33 29.70 -28.13
N VAL A 533 5.89 30.79 -28.61
CA VAL A 533 5.80 31.19 -30.02
C VAL A 533 7.05 30.71 -30.74
N ASP A 534 6.89 29.95 -31.81
CA ASP A 534 8.02 29.56 -32.65
C ASP A 534 8.36 30.70 -33.62
N GLU A 535 9.50 31.35 -33.40
CA GLU A 535 10.05 32.35 -34.32
C GLU A 535 11.19 31.72 -35.13
N CYS A 536 11.13 31.83 -36.45
CA CYS A 536 12.18 31.38 -37.35
C CYS A 536 13.36 32.36 -37.30
N ASN A 537 14.27 32.17 -36.33
CA ASN A 537 15.49 32.94 -36.20
C ASN A 537 16.73 32.04 -36.41
N GLU A 538 17.51 32.33 -37.45
CA GLU A 538 18.67 31.54 -37.88
C GLU A 538 19.69 31.24 -36.76
N PRO A 539 20.16 32.21 -35.94
CA PRO A 539 21.05 31.93 -34.81
C PRO A 539 20.43 31.02 -33.74
N GLN A 540 19.13 31.15 -33.45
CA GLN A 540 18.47 30.29 -32.46
C GLN A 540 18.31 28.86 -32.98
N ILE A 541 18.04 28.71 -34.28
CA ILE A 541 17.97 27.40 -34.94
C ILE A 541 19.36 26.74 -34.92
N TYR A 542 20.44 27.49 -35.21
CA TYR A 542 21.80 26.99 -35.15
C TYR A 542 22.19 26.53 -33.73
N GLN A 543 21.84 27.33 -32.70
CA GLN A 543 22.06 26.93 -31.30
C GLN A 543 21.27 25.68 -30.91
N LYS A 544 20.00 25.58 -31.33
CA LYS A 544 19.19 24.36 -31.14
C LYS A 544 19.84 23.15 -31.83
N ALA A 545 20.37 23.34 -33.03
CA ALA A 545 21.03 22.28 -33.80
C ALA A 545 22.39 21.85 -33.23
N CYS A 546 23.15 22.75 -32.61
CA CYS A 546 24.37 22.37 -31.89
C CYS A 546 24.09 21.62 -30.58
N PHE A 547 22.89 21.77 -30.03
CA PHE A 547 22.46 21.17 -28.78
C PHE A 547 21.83 19.79 -28.96
N ILE A 548 21.16 19.56 -30.11
CA ILE A 548 20.72 18.23 -30.58
C ILE A 548 21.96 17.43 -31.01
#